data_AF-A0A6P6SIP9-F1
#
_entry.id   AF-A0A6P6SIP9-F1
#
_cell.length_a   1.000
_cell.length_b   1.000
_cell.length_c   1.000
_cell.angle_alpha   90.00
_cell.angle_beta   90.00
_cell.angle_gamma   90.00
#
_symmetry.space_group_name_H-M   'P 1'
#
loop_
_entity.id
_entity.type
_entity.pdbx_description
1 polymer ?
#
loop_
_entity_poly.entity_id
_entity_poly.type
_entity_poly.pdbx_seq_one_letter_code
_entity_poly.pdbx_strand_id
1 'polypeptide(L)'
;MEMESAALDLDMERLSIYKAARTIKRRDNTLYNALRSIYEDSIFVGEISQIWPELPLLANLRCGLWYSSNFQSTCYFKSTDGHTNNWSFNTSRLNLHVALLAGQKGGCMIVDSTRKGKRFPDSMSKTIPIWTCVLNRAIFNYRNRSVGGGSGSPQDRVSSDWDCSLHLPLWVSETEKLLIEDRLEGWTAELEASGADIASLALSLEKPLRSLWISQKTVIWLNEVPEYDSWDFTPIMLVSTSSPNGAYQQKTTSEFSWNYIPGAGDDEESWARGLSPNLFWKHAYDLISSGPNLCNQKVADIVEKDRVYRAQRGGNASQISVRPSKFSRTLDDLPIKQPMELEVPNLDENKDSSSSSALDDSTIFWLDLTNVAVGATRLAMEISCSDSLLCCGGESLSRCLENTEAYLHLQIVSSKFDRFSLFRNLPYALDFARLNLRQGKRLIICCNDGQDISICVCLAILVSLFNDKGQFDDGKSFSETHMTKSELRRRLVFICKFAVNARPSRGNLKQVFNYLSGGSAGNASSK
;
A
#
# COMPACT_ATOMS: atom_id res chain seq x y z
N MET A 1 5.55 72.63 4.66
CA MET A 1 6.09 71.83 3.54
C MET A 1 7.42 71.25 3.99
N GLU A 2 7.37 70.34 4.96
CA GLU A 2 8.51 69.58 5.52
C GLU A 2 7.93 68.71 6.66
N MET A 3 7.15 67.68 6.32
CA MET A 3 6.75 66.65 7.28
C MET A 3 6.15 65.39 6.60
N GLU A 4 6.57 65.10 5.37
CA GLU A 4 6.01 63.98 4.58
C GLU A 4 7.10 63.24 3.79
N SER A 5 8.32 63.14 4.34
CA SER A 5 9.44 62.41 3.71
C SER A 5 10.15 61.42 4.64
N ALA A 6 9.61 61.13 5.83
CA ALA A 6 10.27 60.28 6.83
C ALA A 6 9.51 58.98 7.17
N ALA A 7 8.65 58.50 6.28
CA ALA A 7 7.83 57.29 6.51
C ALA A 7 8.07 56.15 5.49
N LEU A 8 9.18 56.21 4.72
CA LEU A 8 9.54 55.19 3.73
C LEU A 8 10.83 54.43 4.04
N ASP A 9 11.42 54.62 5.22
CA ASP A 9 12.56 53.81 5.66
C ASP A 9 12.28 53.32 7.08
N LEU A 10 12.48 52.01 7.29
CA LEU A 10 12.36 51.25 8.54
C LEU A 10 11.05 50.44 8.73
N ASP A 11 10.72 49.56 7.78
CA ASP A 11 9.99 48.34 8.13
C ASP A 11 10.58 47.07 7.49
N MET A 12 11.91 47.03 7.41
CA MET A 12 12.66 45.78 7.25
C MET A 12 12.77 45.11 8.62
N GLU A 13 11.64 44.58 9.12
CA GLU A 13 11.62 43.63 10.23
C GLU A 13 12.70 42.58 9.98
N ARG A 14 13.72 42.53 10.86
CA ARG A 14 14.75 41.50 10.87
C ARG A 14 14.08 40.14 10.88
N LEU A 15 13.96 39.51 9.71
CA LEU A 15 13.61 38.11 9.56
C LEU A 15 14.55 37.32 10.47
N SER A 16 14.01 36.78 11.56
CA SER A 16 14.72 35.81 12.40
C SER A 16 15.38 34.79 11.49
N ILE A 17 16.64 34.44 11.76
CA ILE A 17 17.42 33.46 10.98
C ILE A 17 16.61 32.18 10.74
N TYR A 18 15.78 31.78 11.71
CA TYR A 18 14.86 30.65 11.60
C TYR A 18 13.72 30.87 10.60
N LYS A 19 13.15 32.09 10.55
CA LYS A 19 12.09 32.48 9.61
C LYS A 19 12.67 32.61 8.20
N ALA A 20 13.86 33.20 8.04
CA ALA A 20 14.60 33.23 6.78
C ALA A 20 14.97 31.83 6.27
N ALA A 21 15.55 30.97 7.13
CA ALA A 21 15.89 29.59 6.79
C ALA A 21 14.65 28.74 6.44
N ARG A 22 13.51 28.99 7.09
CA ARG A 22 12.24 28.32 6.77
C ARG A 22 11.65 28.82 5.46
N THR A 23 11.80 30.10 5.14
CA THR A 23 11.42 30.66 3.83
C THR A 23 12.30 30.12 2.71
N ILE A 24 13.62 29.98 2.94
CA ILE A 24 14.54 29.35 1.99
C ILE A 24 14.18 27.87 1.79
N LYS A 25 14.01 27.09 2.87
CA LYS A 25 13.53 25.70 2.78
C LYS A 25 12.18 25.54 2.06
N ARG A 26 11.25 26.49 2.23
CA ARG A 26 9.97 26.50 1.50
C ARG A 26 10.13 26.88 0.03
N ARG A 27 11.09 27.74 -0.32
CA ARG A 27 11.43 28.07 -1.71
C ARG A 27 12.12 26.90 -2.42
N ASP A 28 12.80 26.04 -1.68
CA ASP A 28 13.53 24.90 -2.24
C ASP A 28 12.69 23.61 -2.32
N ASN A 29 11.68 23.46 -1.46
CA ASN A 29 10.74 22.32 -1.48
C ASN A 29 9.43 22.67 -2.19
N THR A 30 9.51 23.05 -3.47
CA THR A 30 8.32 23.31 -4.28
C THR A 30 7.74 22.01 -4.84
N LEU A 31 6.45 22.05 -5.18
CA LEU A 31 5.77 20.98 -5.92
C LEU A 31 6.52 20.63 -7.21
N TYR A 32 6.97 21.64 -7.96
CA TYR A 32 7.73 21.43 -9.19
C TYR A 32 9.06 20.71 -8.92
N ASN A 33 9.80 21.12 -7.89
CA ASN A 33 11.06 20.47 -7.53
C ASN A 33 10.85 19.00 -7.12
N ALA A 34 9.77 18.69 -6.39
CA ALA A 34 9.43 17.32 -6.03
C ALA A 34 9.12 16.47 -7.28
N LEU A 35 8.22 16.93 -8.14
CA LEU A 35 7.86 16.24 -9.37
C LEU A 35 9.04 16.08 -10.33
N ARG A 36 9.89 17.10 -10.46
CA ARG A 36 11.08 17.05 -11.30
C ARG A 36 12.14 16.10 -10.75
N SER A 37 12.30 16.02 -9.43
CA SER A 37 13.18 15.05 -8.78
C SER A 37 12.69 13.61 -9.00
N ILE A 38 11.37 13.39 -8.85
CA ILE A 38 10.74 12.09 -9.14
C ILE A 38 10.96 11.70 -10.60
N TYR A 39 10.73 12.63 -11.53
CA TYR A 39 10.94 12.40 -12.96
C TYR A 39 12.39 12.04 -13.26
N GLU A 40 13.36 12.76 -12.71
CA GLU A 40 14.78 12.44 -12.92
C GLU A 40 15.15 11.07 -12.33
N ASP A 41 14.75 10.79 -11.09
CA ASP A 41 15.05 9.52 -10.43
C ASP A 41 14.36 8.32 -11.11
N SER A 42 13.24 8.54 -11.80
CA SER A 42 12.54 7.50 -12.58
C SER A 42 13.33 7.03 -13.80
N ILE A 43 14.17 7.89 -14.39
CA ILE A 43 14.98 7.54 -15.55
C ILE A 43 15.93 6.41 -15.17
N PHE A 44 16.57 6.54 -14.00
CA PHE A 44 17.41 5.49 -13.43
C PHE A 44 16.63 4.18 -13.18
N VAL A 45 15.38 4.25 -12.70
CA VAL A 45 14.54 3.06 -12.54
C VAL A 45 14.27 2.38 -13.89
N GLY A 46 13.99 3.17 -14.93
CA GLY A 46 13.80 2.68 -16.29
C GLY A 46 15.06 2.03 -16.88
N GLU A 47 16.24 2.62 -16.64
CA GLU A 47 17.52 2.05 -17.06
C GLU A 47 17.77 0.69 -16.38
N ILE A 48 17.54 0.58 -15.07
CA ILE A 48 17.74 -0.67 -14.33
C ILE A 48 16.74 -1.75 -14.77
N SER A 49 15.46 -1.41 -14.98
CA SER A 49 14.46 -2.37 -15.41
C SER A 49 14.73 -2.92 -16.82
N GLN A 50 15.37 -2.13 -17.69
CA GLN A 50 15.78 -2.58 -19.03
C GLN A 50 16.96 -3.56 -19.02
N ILE A 51 17.78 -3.62 -17.96
CA ILE A 51 18.85 -4.62 -17.84
C ILE A 51 18.26 -6.03 -17.72
N TRP A 52 17.19 -6.17 -16.92
CA TRP A 52 16.53 -7.44 -16.67
C TRP A 52 15.03 -7.31 -16.91
N PRO A 53 14.59 -7.25 -18.19
CA PRO A 53 13.20 -6.98 -18.55
C PRO A 53 12.23 -8.08 -18.10
N GLU A 54 12.73 -9.31 -17.92
CA GLU A 54 11.95 -10.46 -17.44
C GLU A 54 11.62 -10.36 -15.95
N LEU A 55 12.40 -9.59 -15.18
CA LEU A 55 12.21 -9.48 -13.75
C LEU A 55 11.13 -8.43 -13.43
N PRO A 56 10.11 -8.80 -12.63
CA PRO A 56 9.02 -7.90 -12.32
C PRO A 56 9.50 -6.72 -11.46
N LEU A 57 9.05 -5.52 -11.83
CA LEU A 57 9.29 -4.27 -11.12
C LEU A 57 8.14 -4.01 -10.13
N LEU A 58 8.49 -3.88 -8.86
CA LEU A 58 7.56 -3.67 -7.77
C LEU A 58 7.79 -2.31 -7.12
N ALA A 59 6.71 -1.62 -6.79
CA ALA A 59 6.77 -0.42 -5.96
C ALA A 59 6.65 -0.78 -4.48
N ASN A 60 7.60 -0.35 -3.65
CA ASN A 60 7.36 -0.30 -2.21
C ASN A 60 6.39 0.86 -1.91
N LEU A 61 5.21 0.51 -1.37
CA LEU A 61 4.10 1.44 -1.21
C LEU A 61 4.47 2.69 -0.42
N ARG A 62 3.75 3.78 -0.74
CA ARG A 62 4.07 5.18 -0.47
C ARG A 62 5.08 5.71 -1.46
N CYS A 63 6.35 5.66 -1.12
CA CYS A 63 7.36 6.40 -1.85
C CYS A 63 7.67 5.79 -3.22
N GLY A 64 7.79 4.46 -3.30
CA GLY A 64 8.17 3.75 -4.52
C GLY A 64 7.21 3.95 -5.70
N LEU A 65 5.93 4.19 -5.43
CA LEU A 65 4.89 4.35 -6.47
C LEU A 65 5.15 5.52 -7.42
N TRP A 66 5.93 6.51 -6.98
CA TRP A 66 6.19 7.70 -7.76
C TRP A 66 7.22 7.49 -8.88
N TYR A 67 8.08 6.48 -8.79
CA TYR A 67 9.30 6.41 -9.61
C TYR A 67 9.22 5.53 -10.87
N SER A 68 8.03 5.07 -11.25
CA SER A 68 7.78 4.45 -12.56
C SER A 68 6.30 4.64 -12.94
N SER A 69 6.04 4.73 -14.25
CA SER A 69 4.67 4.71 -14.79
C SER A 69 4.06 3.31 -14.85
N ASN A 70 4.90 2.27 -14.77
CA ASN A 70 4.48 0.89 -14.89
C ASN A 70 5.15 0.01 -13.82
N PHE A 71 4.33 -0.65 -13.01
CA PHE A 71 4.75 -1.63 -12.00
C PHE A 71 3.90 -2.88 -12.15
N GLN A 72 4.53 -4.06 -12.15
CA GLN A 72 3.80 -5.34 -12.20
C GLN A 72 3.08 -5.65 -10.90
N SER A 73 3.61 -5.20 -9.75
CA SER A 73 2.96 -5.39 -8.45
C SER A 73 3.44 -4.33 -7.44
N THR A 74 2.90 -4.39 -6.22
CA THR A 74 3.30 -3.51 -5.13
C THR A 74 3.62 -4.33 -3.88
N CYS A 75 4.50 -3.81 -3.03
CA CYS A 75 4.84 -4.42 -1.74
C CYS A 75 4.78 -3.38 -0.63
N TYR A 76 4.80 -3.80 0.64
CA TYR A 76 4.77 -2.86 1.76
C TYR A 76 5.72 -3.25 2.89
N PHE A 77 6.98 -2.88 2.69
CA PHE A 77 8.04 -2.98 3.69
C PHE A 77 8.23 -1.62 4.36
N LYS A 78 7.95 -1.52 5.66
CA LYS A 78 8.15 -0.26 6.40
C LYS A 78 9.56 -0.16 6.93
N SER A 79 10.18 1.00 6.74
CA SER A 79 11.47 1.34 7.33
C SER A 79 11.50 1.20 8.85
N THR A 80 10.39 1.50 9.53
CA THR A 80 10.28 1.41 11.01
C THR A 80 10.56 0.02 11.55
N ASP A 81 10.30 -1.01 10.75
CA ASP A 81 10.48 -2.42 11.15
C ASP A 81 11.98 -2.81 11.10
N GLY A 82 12.84 -1.98 10.51
CA GLY A 82 14.29 -2.15 10.41
C GLY A 82 15.11 -1.04 11.09
N HIS A 83 14.48 -0.18 11.90
CA HIS A 83 15.20 0.86 12.65
C HIS A 83 16.17 0.24 13.65
N THR A 84 17.36 0.84 13.79
CA THR A 84 18.36 0.40 14.77
C THR A 84 17.76 0.36 16.17
N ASN A 85 17.99 -0.74 16.88
CA ASN A 85 17.43 -1.07 18.20
C ASN A 85 15.90 -1.27 18.24
N ASN A 86 15.23 -1.28 17.09
CA ASN A 86 13.78 -1.53 16.98
C ASN A 86 13.45 -2.39 15.75
N TRP A 87 14.15 -3.53 15.62
CA TRP A 87 13.87 -4.51 14.57
C TRP A 87 12.64 -5.33 14.93
N SER A 88 11.77 -5.56 13.95
CA SER A 88 10.57 -6.38 14.13
C SER A 88 10.19 -7.10 12.85
N PHE A 89 9.61 -8.29 13.00
CA PHE A 89 8.99 -9.02 11.90
C PHE A 89 7.47 -8.87 11.97
N ASN A 90 6.84 -8.39 10.88
CA ASN A 90 5.42 -8.09 10.90
C ASN A 90 4.57 -9.21 10.28
N THR A 91 3.90 -9.99 11.12
CA THR A 91 3.00 -11.07 10.68
C THR A 91 1.67 -10.61 10.06
N SER A 92 1.37 -9.30 10.07
CA SER A 92 0.19 -8.74 9.37
C SER A 92 0.53 -8.22 7.97
N ARG A 93 1.82 -8.04 7.65
CA ARG A 93 2.32 -7.51 6.37
C ARG A 93 3.41 -8.45 5.86
N LEU A 94 3.01 -9.67 5.56
CA LEU A 94 3.93 -10.75 5.21
C LEU A 94 4.54 -10.61 3.80
N ASN A 95 3.90 -9.86 2.89
CA ASN A 95 4.37 -9.71 1.51
C ASN A 95 4.66 -11.06 0.79
N LEU A 96 3.94 -12.15 1.13
CA LEU A 96 4.21 -13.50 0.58
C LEU A 96 4.07 -13.55 -0.94
N HIS A 97 3.19 -12.71 -1.50
CA HIS A 97 3.01 -12.57 -2.95
C HIS A 97 4.29 -12.11 -3.65
N VAL A 98 5.17 -11.35 -2.99
CA VAL A 98 6.48 -10.96 -3.53
C VAL A 98 7.39 -12.17 -3.66
N ALA A 99 7.43 -13.03 -2.64
CA ALA A 99 8.25 -14.25 -2.67
C ALA A 99 7.74 -15.25 -3.71
N LEU A 100 6.41 -15.41 -3.84
CA LEU A 100 5.81 -16.25 -4.88
C LEU A 100 6.12 -15.71 -6.28
N LEU A 101 5.93 -14.40 -6.50
CA LEU A 101 6.23 -13.76 -7.77
C LEU A 101 7.72 -13.87 -8.12
N ALA A 102 8.61 -13.68 -7.14
CA ALA A 102 10.04 -13.86 -7.32
C ALA A 102 10.40 -15.30 -7.67
N GLY A 103 9.83 -16.30 -7.00
CA GLY A 103 10.05 -17.71 -7.34
C GLY A 103 9.59 -18.06 -8.76
N GLN A 104 8.42 -17.54 -9.18
CA GLN A 104 7.88 -17.77 -10.53
C GLN A 104 8.66 -17.09 -11.65
N LYS A 105 9.31 -15.95 -11.36
CA LYS A 105 10.01 -15.13 -12.35
C LYS A 105 11.53 -15.18 -12.24
N GLY A 106 12.07 -16.02 -11.35
CA GLY A 106 13.51 -16.09 -11.09
C GLY A 106 14.07 -14.87 -10.37
N GLY A 107 13.23 -14.02 -9.77
CA GLY A 107 13.62 -12.83 -9.02
C GLY A 107 12.60 -11.69 -9.09
N CYS A 108 12.89 -10.56 -8.45
CA CYS A 108 12.12 -9.32 -8.64
C CYS A 108 12.93 -8.07 -8.28
N MET A 109 12.50 -6.91 -8.77
CA MET A 109 13.01 -5.60 -8.39
C MET A 109 12.04 -4.87 -7.47
N ILE A 110 12.52 -4.26 -6.39
CA ILE A 110 11.72 -3.43 -5.49
C ILE A 110 12.27 -2.02 -5.49
N VAL A 111 11.43 -1.07 -5.89
CA VAL A 111 11.75 0.35 -5.98
C VAL A 111 11.29 1.07 -4.72
N ASP A 112 12.21 1.81 -4.12
CA ASP A 112 11.95 2.71 -3.00
C ASP A 112 12.96 3.85 -3.04
N SER A 113 12.79 4.85 -2.19
CA SER A 113 13.72 5.97 -2.13
C SER A 113 14.00 6.38 -0.69
N THR A 114 15.00 7.23 -0.52
CA THR A 114 15.34 7.73 0.82
C THR A 114 15.68 9.21 0.77
N ARG A 115 15.45 9.88 1.91
CA ARG A 115 15.83 11.28 2.11
C ARG A 115 17.35 11.42 2.22
N LYS A 116 17.78 12.68 2.18
CA LYS A 116 19.17 13.11 2.33
C LYS A 116 19.84 12.44 3.53
N GLY A 117 21.08 11.97 3.30
CA GLY A 117 21.96 11.41 4.33
C GLY A 117 22.00 9.89 4.38
N LYS A 118 21.08 9.18 3.73
CA LYS A 118 21.13 7.72 3.55
C LYS A 118 21.21 7.37 2.06
N ARG A 119 21.90 6.27 1.75
CA ARG A 119 21.93 5.70 0.40
C ARG A 119 20.76 4.75 0.14
N PHE A 120 20.30 4.08 1.19
CA PHE A 120 19.16 3.16 1.16
C PHE A 120 18.27 3.42 2.37
N PRO A 121 16.94 3.26 2.24
CA PRO A 121 16.05 3.27 3.39
C PRO A 121 16.32 2.04 4.28
N ASP A 122 15.89 2.12 5.55
CA ASP A 122 16.04 1.01 6.50
C ASP A 122 15.20 -0.22 6.09
N SER A 123 14.14 -0.01 5.30
CA SER A 123 13.35 -1.07 4.66
C SER A 123 14.23 -1.98 3.80
N MET A 124 15.09 -1.37 2.98
CA MET A 124 16.02 -2.09 2.11
C MET A 124 17.27 -2.57 2.83
N SER A 125 17.75 -1.83 3.82
CA SER A 125 18.99 -2.19 4.52
C SER A 125 18.80 -3.35 5.50
N LYS A 126 17.61 -3.49 6.10
CA LYS A 126 17.37 -4.42 7.20
C LYS A 126 16.03 -5.15 7.09
N THR A 127 14.92 -4.45 6.86
CA THR A 127 13.59 -5.10 6.89
C THR A 127 13.44 -6.20 5.85
N ILE A 128 13.78 -5.93 4.58
CA ILE A 128 13.67 -6.93 3.50
C ILE A 128 14.70 -8.06 3.69
N PRO A 129 15.98 -7.79 4.03
CA PRO A 129 16.94 -8.85 4.37
C PRO A 129 16.52 -9.77 5.52
N ILE A 130 15.96 -9.20 6.61
CA ILE A 130 15.38 -9.98 7.71
C ILE A 130 14.24 -10.84 7.18
N TRP A 131 13.36 -10.26 6.37
CA TRP A 131 12.24 -10.96 5.78
C TRP A 131 12.68 -12.12 4.87
N THR A 132 13.67 -11.93 4.00
CA THR A 132 14.21 -13.02 3.15
C THR A 132 14.80 -14.14 4.00
N CYS A 133 15.56 -13.80 5.05
CA CYS A 133 16.17 -14.79 5.94
C CYS A 133 15.13 -15.62 6.71
N VAL A 134 14.11 -14.96 7.28
CA VAL A 134 13.02 -15.62 7.99
C VAL A 134 12.21 -16.54 7.07
N LEU A 135 11.94 -16.12 5.83
CA LEU A 135 11.29 -16.98 4.83
C LEU A 135 12.16 -18.19 4.47
N ASN A 136 13.45 -18.00 4.20
CA ASN A 136 14.36 -19.10 3.86
C ASN A 136 14.43 -20.14 4.97
N ARG A 137 14.51 -19.69 6.25
CA ARG A 137 14.49 -20.58 7.42
C ARG A 137 13.19 -21.36 7.56
N ALA A 138 12.04 -20.69 7.40
CA ALA A 138 10.74 -21.36 7.47
C ALA A 138 10.55 -22.39 6.34
N ILE A 139 10.98 -22.07 5.12
CA ILE A 139 10.96 -23.00 3.97
C ILE A 139 11.87 -24.20 4.24
N PHE A 140 13.08 -23.97 4.75
CA PHE A 140 14.02 -25.02 5.12
C PHE A 140 13.43 -25.97 6.19
N ASN A 141 12.87 -25.40 7.26
CA ASN A 141 12.19 -26.16 8.31
C ASN A 141 11.02 -26.99 7.76
N TYR A 142 10.20 -26.40 6.88
CA TYR A 142 9.10 -27.10 6.23
C TYR A 142 9.59 -28.29 5.39
N ARG A 143 10.62 -28.08 4.55
CA ARG A 143 11.19 -29.15 3.71
C ARG A 143 11.78 -30.29 4.55
N ASN A 144 12.49 -29.99 5.64
CA ASN A 144 13.06 -31.01 6.52
C ASN A 144 12.00 -31.83 7.25
N ARG A 145 10.90 -31.20 7.68
CA ARG A 145 9.77 -31.90 8.31
C ARG A 145 9.06 -32.84 7.32
N SER A 146 8.90 -32.43 6.07
CA SER A 146 8.25 -33.26 5.04
C SER A 146 9.05 -34.50 4.64
N VAL A 147 10.39 -34.44 4.70
CA VAL A 147 11.27 -35.60 4.40
C VAL A 147 11.37 -36.57 5.57
N GLY A 148 11.32 -36.08 6.83
CA GLY A 148 11.46 -36.92 8.04
C GLY A 148 10.26 -37.81 8.39
N GLY A 149 9.15 -37.75 7.64
CA GLY A 149 7.93 -38.53 7.89
C GLY A 149 7.77 -39.80 7.04
N GLY A 150 8.62 -40.01 6.04
CA GLY A 150 8.64 -41.22 5.22
C GLY A 150 9.82 -42.11 5.59
N SER A 151 9.59 -43.42 5.67
CA SER A 151 10.61 -44.47 5.76
C SER A 151 11.45 -44.55 4.47
N GLY A 152 12.08 -43.45 4.09
CA GLY A 152 12.98 -43.31 2.94
C GLY A 152 14.43 -43.37 3.40
N SER A 153 15.28 -43.97 2.57
CA SER A 153 16.72 -44.11 2.78
C SER A 153 17.42 -42.76 3.09
N PRO A 154 18.52 -42.75 3.87
CA PRO A 154 19.23 -41.52 4.30
C PRO A 154 19.84 -40.65 3.19
N GLN A 155 19.59 -40.96 1.91
CA GLN A 155 20.16 -40.30 0.74
C GLN A 155 19.31 -39.15 0.17
N ASP A 156 18.03 -39.03 0.55
CA ASP A 156 17.15 -37.91 0.13
C ASP A 156 17.08 -36.78 1.18
N ARG A 157 18.20 -36.51 1.88
CA ARG A 157 18.29 -35.29 2.70
C ARG A 157 18.21 -34.09 1.76
N VAL A 158 17.22 -33.22 1.98
CA VAL A 158 17.10 -31.90 1.35
C VAL A 158 18.49 -31.29 1.25
N SER A 159 18.87 -30.83 0.05
CA SER A 159 20.20 -30.29 -0.25
C SER A 159 20.73 -29.47 0.93
N SER A 160 21.88 -29.87 1.44
CA SER A 160 22.65 -29.17 2.48
C SER A 160 22.97 -27.72 2.14
N ASP A 161 22.62 -27.28 0.92
CA ASP A 161 23.08 -26.06 0.29
C ASP A 161 22.00 -24.95 0.33
N TRP A 162 20.85 -25.16 0.99
CA TRP A 162 19.84 -24.11 1.16
C TRP A 162 20.26 -23.06 2.20
N ASP A 163 20.59 -21.86 1.72
CA ASP A 163 21.12 -20.79 2.56
C ASP A 163 20.06 -20.15 3.49
N CYS A 164 20.28 -20.31 4.80
CA CYS A 164 19.48 -19.74 5.89
C CYS A 164 20.15 -18.58 6.62
N SER A 165 21.32 -18.12 6.13
CA SER A 165 22.10 -17.05 6.75
C SER A 165 21.49 -15.66 6.49
N LEU A 166 21.82 -14.71 7.35
CA LEU A 166 21.35 -13.34 7.24
C LEU A 166 22.34 -12.52 6.38
N HIS A 167 21.88 -12.07 5.22
CA HIS A 167 22.66 -11.21 4.32
C HIS A 167 22.28 -9.74 4.48
N LEU A 168 23.10 -8.99 5.21
CA LEU A 168 22.97 -7.54 5.36
C LEU A 168 24.00 -6.81 4.49
N PRO A 169 23.74 -5.55 4.11
CA PRO A 169 24.71 -4.78 3.35
C PRO A 169 25.86 -4.31 4.25
N LEU A 170 27.01 -4.04 3.63
CA LEU A 170 28.28 -3.70 4.31
C LEU A 170 28.22 -2.47 5.24
N TRP A 171 27.23 -1.59 5.08
CA TRP A 171 27.06 -0.41 5.95
C TRP A 171 26.26 -0.69 7.23
N VAL A 172 25.73 -1.90 7.40
CA VAL A 172 25.18 -2.35 8.69
C VAL A 172 26.31 -2.99 9.48
N SER A 173 26.52 -2.51 10.71
CA SER A 173 27.62 -3.00 11.54
C SER A 173 27.46 -4.48 11.93
N GLU A 174 28.57 -5.20 12.11
CA GLU A 174 28.51 -6.60 12.54
C GLU A 174 27.84 -6.75 13.91
N THR A 175 28.02 -5.78 14.81
CA THR A 175 27.31 -5.75 16.10
C THR A 175 25.79 -5.68 15.91
N GLU A 176 25.32 -4.84 14.98
CA GLU A 176 23.89 -4.76 14.65
C GLU A 176 23.40 -6.06 14.01
N LYS A 177 24.20 -6.68 13.15
CA LYS A 177 23.89 -7.98 12.55
C LYS A 177 23.69 -9.07 13.60
N LEU A 178 24.62 -9.21 14.55
CA LEU A 178 24.53 -10.20 15.63
C LEU A 178 23.23 -10.02 16.46
N LEU A 179 22.89 -8.77 16.80
CA LEU A 179 21.66 -8.47 17.56
C LEU A 179 20.37 -8.79 16.77
N ILE A 180 20.43 -8.74 15.44
CA ILE A 180 19.33 -9.16 14.58
C ILE A 180 19.28 -10.69 14.52
N GLU A 181 20.43 -11.35 14.39
CA GLU A 181 20.55 -12.82 14.34
C GLU A 181 19.96 -13.49 15.57
N ASP A 182 20.20 -12.94 16.76
CA ASP A 182 19.62 -13.40 18.04
C ASP A 182 18.08 -13.43 18.05
N ARG A 183 17.42 -12.67 17.15
CA ARG A 183 15.96 -12.56 17.07
C ARG A 183 15.35 -13.41 15.96
N LEU A 184 16.15 -13.89 15.01
CA LEU A 184 15.66 -14.58 13.81
C LEU A 184 14.89 -15.86 14.15
N GLU A 185 15.31 -16.59 15.18
CA GLU A 185 14.63 -17.83 15.60
C GLU A 185 13.20 -17.55 16.06
N GLY A 186 13.02 -16.52 16.90
CA GLY A 186 11.70 -16.09 17.36
C GLY A 186 10.80 -15.65 16.21
N TRP A 187 11.33 -14.86 15.26
CA TRP A 187 10.54 -14.42 14.09
C TRP A 187 10.20 -15.56 13.14
N THR A 188 11.07 -16.56 13.02
CA THR A 188 10.80 -17.78 12.23
C THR A 188 9.66 -18.56 12.85
N ALA A 189 9.68 -18.77 14.17
CA ALA A 189 8.59 -19.41 14.90
C ALA A 189 7.27 -18.61 14.79
N GLU A 190 7.33 -17.27 14.88
CA GLU A 190 6.16 -16.41 14.69
C GLU A 190 5.55 -16.53 13.28
N LEU A 191 6.38 -16.63 12.24
CA LEU A 191 5.93 -16.83 10.87
C LEU A 191 5.27 -18.20 10.71
N GLU A 192 5.89 -19.27 11.19
CA GLU A 192 5.34 -20.63 11.11
C GLU A 192 3.99 -20.73 11.85
N ALA A 193 3.87 -20.08 13.00
CA ALA A 193 2.64 -20.03 13.78
C ALA A 193 1.57 -19.07 13.19
N SER A 194 1.92 -18.22 12.23
CA SER A 194 1.01 -17.20 11.69
C SER A 194 -0.04 -17.76 10.71
N GLY A 195 0.07 -19.02 10.30
CA GLY A 195 -0.76 -19.61 9.24
C GLY A 195 -0.36 -19.16 7.83
N ALA A 196 0.86 -18.64 7.66
CA ALA A 196 1.44 -18.38 6.36
C ALA A 196 1.53 -19.67 5.55
N ASP A 197 1.22 -19.58 4.25
CA ASP A 197 1.29 -20.73 3.33
C ASP A 197 2.73 -21.02 2.90
N ILE A 198 3.51 -21.58 3.84
CA ILE A 198 4.91 -21.94 3.62
C ILE A 198 5.03 -23.07 2.59
N ALA A 199 4.02 -23.93 2.48
CA ALA A 199 3.99 -25.02 1.51
C ALA A 199 4.06 -24.48 0.07
N SER A 200 3.20 -23.51 -0.27
CA SER A 200 3.21 -22.87 -1.59
C SER A 200 4.54 -22.17 -1.88
N LEU A 201 5.15 -21.52 -0.88
CA LEU A 201 6.47 -20.90 -1.03
C LEU A 201 7.57 -21.94 -1.27
N ALA A 202 7.55 -23.04 -0.52
CA ALA A 202 8.53 -24.11 -0.63
C ALA A 202 8.46 -24.85 -1.98
N LEU A 203 7.28 -24.89 -2.60
CA LEU A 203 7.09 -25.40 -3.96
C LEU A 203 7.52 -24.39 -5.04
N SER A 204 7.27 -23.10 -4.81
CA SER A 204 7.54 -22.05 -5.80
C SER A 204 9.01 -21.61 -5.86
N LEU A 205 9.77 -21.74 -4.78
CA LEU A 205 11.15 -21.24 -4.69
C LEU A 205 12.15 -22.39 -4.81
N GLU A 206 12.77 -22.53 -5.97
CA GLU A 206 13.83 -23.54 -6.18
C GLU A 206 15.15 -23.17 -5.49
N LYS A 207 15.42 -21.88 -5.33
CA LYS A 207 16.64 -21.31 -4.71
C LYS A 207 16.28 -20.33 -3.57
N PRO A 208 17.12 -20.19 -2.52
CA PRO A 208 16.84 -19.30 -1.39
C PRO A 208 16.74 -17.83 -1.85
N LEU A 209 15.94 -17.03 -1.16
CA LEU A 209 15.82 -15.59 -1.45
C LEU A 209 17.07 -14.84 -0.97
N ARG A 210 17.61 -13.92 -1.77
CA ARG A 210 18.72 -13.05 -1.34
C ARG A 210 18.57 -11.62 -1.85
N SER A 211 18.81 -10.65 -0.97
CA SER A 211 18.75 -9.23 -1.32
C SER A 211 20.02 -8.75 -2.03
N LEU A 212 19.86 -7.92 -3.06
CA LEU A 212 20.94 -7.19 -3.73
C LEU A 212 20.62 -5.70 -3.72
N TRP A 213 21.62 -4.83 -3.59
CA TRP A 213 21.40 -3.39 -3.41
C TRP A 213 21.91 -2.57 -4.59
N ILE A 214 20.99 -1.87 -5.24
CA ILE A 214 21.25 -1.06 -6.43
C ILE A 214 20.91 0.40 -6.12
N SER A 215 21.83 1.31 -6.42
CA SER A 215 21.57 2.75 -6.35
C SER A 215 22.30 3.44 -7.49
N GLN A 216 22.06 4.74 -7.69
CA GLN A 216 22.76 5.53 -8.72
C GLN A 216 24.30 5.55 -8.62
N LYS A 217 24.87 5.10 -7.49
CA LYS A 217 26.34 4.97 -7.30
C LYS A 217 26.85 3.55 -7.59
N THR A 218 25.95 2.59 -7.82
CA THR A 218 26.36 1.22 -8.07
C THR A 218 26.85 1.13 -9.51
N VAL A 219 28.10 0.72 -9.68
CA VAL A 219 28.78 0.69 -10.99
C VAL A 219 28.66 -0.72 -11.59
N ILE A 220 27.43 -1.21 -11.71
CA ILE A 220 27.15 -2.57 -12.24
C ILE A 220 27.36 -2.63 -13.76
N TRP A 221 27.48 -1.47 -14.41
CA TRP A 221 27.50 -1.29 -15.87
C TRP A 221 28.83 -1.60 -16.55
N LEU A 222 29.90 -1.83 -15.79
CA LEU A 222 31.26 -1.89 -16.36
C LEU A 222 31.75 -3.30 -16.66
N ASN A 223 31.16 -4.34 -16.06
CA ASN A 223 31.60 -5.73 -16.22
C ASN A 223 30.37 -6.61 -16.38
N GLU A 224 30.37 -7.46 -17.43
CA GLU A 224 29.39 -8.50 -17.76
C GLU A 224 28.40 -8.81 -16.63
N VAL A 225 27.19 -8.26 -16.73
CA VAL A 225 26.12 -8.49 -15.76
C VAL A 225 25.81 -9.98 -15.78
N PRO A 226 26.05 -10.73 -14.69
CA PRO A 226 25.71 -12.16 -14.67
C PRO A 226 24.22 -12.31 -14.95
N GLU A 227 23.87 -13.30 -15.79
CA GLU A 227 22.47 -13.68 -15.97
C GLU A 227 21.91 -14.08 -14.59
N TYR A 228 20.74 -13.55 -14.22
CA TYR A 228 20.17 -13.77 -12.89
C TYR A 228 19.94 -15.27 -12.60
N ASP A 229 19.75 -16.07 -13.65
CA ASP A 229 19.61 -17.53 -13.58
C ASP A 229 20.90 -18.25 -13.14
N SER A 230 22.06 -17.62 -13.28
CA SER A 230 23.35 -18.19 -12.90
C SER A 230 23.61 -18.12 -11.39
N TRP A 231 22.81 -17.37 -10.63
CA TRP A 231 22.98 -17.27 -9.19
C TRP A 231 22.44 -18.51 -8.47
N ASP A 232 23.07 -18.87 -7.36
CA ASP A 232 22.66 -19.93 -6.44
C ASP A 232 21.47 -19.52 -5.55
N PHE A 233 20.93 -18.32 -5.75
CA PHE A 233 19.80 -17.75 -5.02
C PHE A 233 18.81 -17.07 -5.97
N THR A 234 17.57 -16.87 -5.50
CA THR A 234 16.54 -16.06 -6.14
C THR A 234 16.72 -14.58 -5.71
N PRO A 235 17.09 -13.67 -6.62
CA PRO A 235 17.41 -12.29 -6.28
C PRO A 235 16.18 -11.42 -5.99
N ILE A 236 16.29 -10.65 -4.90
CA ILE A 236 15.43 -9.51 -4.59
C ILE A 236 16.28 -8.24 -4.76
N MET A 237 16.16 -7.61 -5.92
CA MET A 237 16.94 -6.41 -6.26
C MET A 237 16.31 -5.15 -5.68
N LEU A 238 16.98 -4.56 -4.71
CA LEU A 238 16.53 -3.39 -3.96
C LEU A 238 17.08 -2.14 -4.62
N VAL A 239 16.25 -1.46 -5.39
CA VAL A 239 16.60 -0.28 -6.19
C VAL A 239 16.24 0.98 -5.41
N SER A 240 17.25 1.61 -4.80
CA SER A 240 17.08 2.93 -4.18
C SER A 240 17.28 4.03 -5.22
N THR A 241 16.21 4.77 -5.49
CA THR A 241 16.19 5.72 -6.61
C THR A 241 16.93 7.01 -6.29
N SER A 242 16.92 7.47 -5.04
CA SER A 242 17.49 8.76 -4.66
C SER A 242 18.99 8.86 -4.92
N SER A 243 19.43 9.97 -5.50
CA SER A 243 20.85 10.30 -5.57
C SER A 243 21.41 10.60 -4.16
N PRO A 244 22.46 9.90 -3.71
CA PRO A 244 23.04 10.12 -2.38
C PRO A 244 23.83 11.43 -2.28
N ASN A 245 24.20 12.03 -3.43
CA ASN A 245 24.89 13.33 -3.48
C ASN A 245 23.87 14.48 -3.36
N GLY A 246 23.15 14.54 -2.23
CA GLY A 246 22.21 15.61 -1.90
C GLY A 246 22.87 16.94 -1.51
N ALA A 247 24.01 17.31 -2.12
CA ALA A 247 24.42 18.71 -2.12
C ALA A 247 23.32 19.49 -2.84
N TYR A 248 23.00 20.71 -2.40
CA TYR A 248 22.06 21.59 -3.10
C TYR A 248 22.63 21.90 -4.48
N GLN A 249 22.42 20.99 -5.43
CA GLN A 249 22.72 21.22 -6.83
C GLN A 249 21.47 21.88 -7.37
N GLN A 250 21.54 23.21 -7.46
CA GLN A 250 20.66 23.94 -8.35
C GLN A 250 20.96 23.41 -9.75
N LYS A 251 20.05 22.59 -10.27
CA LYS A 251 20.14 22.05 -11.61
C LYS A 251 19.51 23.05 -12.55
N THR A 252 20.21 23.37 -13.62
CA THR A 252 19.69 24.18 -14.71
C THR A 252 19.37 23.26 -15.87
N THR A 253 18.09 23.18 -16.21
CA THR A 253 17.71 22.81 -17.58
C THR A 253 17.88 24.04 -18.47
N SER A 254 17.86 23.86 -19.79
CA SER A 254 17.97 24.95 -20.78
C SER A 254 16.97 26.09 -20.54
N GLU A 255 15.86 25.81 -19.85
CA GLU A 255 14.72 26.72 -19.66
C GLU A 255 14.50 27.14 -18.21
N PHE A 256 14.78 26.28 -17.22
CA PHE A 256 14.49 26.57 -15.80
C PHE A 256 15.57 26.06 -14.84
N SER A 257 15.79 26.81 -13.75
CA SER A 257 16.57 26.35 -12.61
C SER A 257 15.67 25.71 -11.56
N TRP A 258 16.11 24.60 -10.95
CA TRP A 258 15.35 23.84 -9.97
C TRP A 258 16.28 23.14 -8.98
N ASN A 259 15.76 22.74 -7.83
CA ASN A 259 16.55 22.08 -6.78
C ASN A 259 16.15 20.62 -6.64
N TYR A 260 17.14 19.72 -6.69
CA TYR A 260 16.90 18.29 -6.49
C TYR A 260 16.55 17.97 -5.03
N ILE A 261 15.50 17.17 -4.85
CA ILE A 261 14.98 16.72 -3.56
C ILE A 261 15.13 15.19 -3.50
N PRO A 262 16.11 14.66 -2.74
CA PRO A 262 16.26 13.22 -2.56
C PRO A 262 15.06 12.66 -1.80
N GLY A 263 14.45 11.61 -2.35
CA GLY A 263 13.29 10.96 -1.77
C GLY A 263 12.02 11.79 -1.88
N ALA A 264 11.86 12.53 -2.98
CA ALA A 264 10.74 13.44 -3.21
C ALA A 264 9.36 12.76 -3.18
N GLY A 265 9.26 11.47 -3.51
CA GLY A 265 8.01 10.70 -3.41
C GLY A 265 7.52 10.43 -1.98
N ASP A 266 8.30 10.79 -0.95
CA ASP A 266 7.95 10.58 0.45
C ASP A 266 7.18 11.78 1.04
N ASP A 267 6.41 11.56 2.12
CA ASP A 267 5.45 12.53 2.70
C ASP A 267 4.61 13.28 1.63
N GLU A 268 4.05 12.57 0.65
CA GLU A 268 3.24 13.14 -0.42
C GLU A 268 2.09 14.03 0.11
N GLU A 269 1.57 13.74 1.29
CA GLU A 269 0.52 14.52 1.94
C GLU A 269 0.94 15.98 2.23
N SER A 270 2.25 16.24 2.28
CA SER A 270 2.80 17.57 2.54
C SER A 270 2.93 18.45 1.29
N TRP A 271 2.96 17.87 0.09
CA TRP A 271 3.30 18.60 -1.14
C TRP A 271 2.44 18.25 -2.36
N ALA A 272 1.90 17.04 -2.49
CA ALA A 272 1.26 16.54 -3.71
C ALA A 272 -0.10 17.18 -4.02
N ARG A 273 -0.76 17.80 -3.02
CA ARG A 273 -2.03 18.56 -3.19
C ARG A 273 -3.13 17.75 -3.91
N GLY A 274 -3.22 16.46 -3.62
CA GLY A 274 -4.20 15.55 -4.21
C GLY A 274 -3.78 14.92 -5.54
N LEU A 275 -2.62 15.28 -6.09
CA LEU A 275 -2.03 14.58 -7.22
C LEU A 275 -1.59 13.18 -6.79
N SER A 276 -2.02 12.16 -7.53
CA SER A 276 -1.58 10.78 -7.34
C SER A 276 -0.46 10.40 -8.32
N PRO A 277 0.33 9.35 -8.04
CA PRO A 277 1.37 8.87 -8.97
C PRO A 277 0.82 8.59 -10.38
N ASN A 278 -0.34 7.93 -10.48
CA ASN A 278 -0.96 7.61 -11.76
C ASN A 278 -1.35 8.86 -12.55
N LEU A 279 -1.86 9.91 -11.88
CA LEU A 279 -2.19 11.17 -12.52
C LEU A 279 -0.92 11.92 -12.94
N PHE A 280 0.11 11.91 -12.10
CA PHE A 280 1.40 12.48 -12.45
C PHE A 280 1.94 11.84 -13.73
N TRP A 281 2.01 10.51 -13.81
CA TRP A 281 2.57 9.82 -14.97
C TRP A 281 1.77 10.01 -16.26
N LYS A 282 0.43 10.13 -16.17
CA LYS A 282 -0.41 10.51 -17.33
C LYS A 282 -0.11 11.90 -17.90
N HIS A 283 0.41 12.80 -17.07
CA HIS A 283 0.66 14.20 -17.42
C HIS A 283 2.11 14.62 -17.21
N ALA A 284 3.05 13.67 -17.06
CA ALA A 284 4.40 13.96 -16.59
C ALA A 284 5.12 14.93 -17.53
N TYR A 285 5.09 14.66 -18.83
CA TYR A 285 5.71 15.54 -19.82
C TYR A 285 5.17 16.98 -19.76
N ASP A 286 3.85 17.14 -19.67
CA ASP A 286 3.21 18.46 -19.64
C ASP A 286 3.54 19.21 -18.34
N LEU A 287 3.43 18.54 -17.19
CA LEU A 287 3.74 19.11 -15.88
C LEU A 287 5.20 19.56 -15.75
N ILE A 288 6.10 18.76 -16.31
CA ILE A 288 7.54 18.98 -16.22
C ILE A 288 8.02 20.04 -17.23
N SER A 289 7.46 20.09 -18.43
CA SER A 289 7.81 21.10 -19.46
C SER A 289 7.23 22.50 -19.17
N SER A 290 6.15 22.59 -18.39
CA SER A 290 5.49 23.87 -18.07
C SER A 290 6.26 24.78 -17.11
N GLY A 291 7.32 24.28 -16.50
CA GLY A 291 8.14 25.01 -15.55
C GLY A 291 7.46 25.30 -14.20
N PRO A 292 8.21 25.92 -13.26
CA PRO A 292 7.78 26.09 -11.87
C PRO A 292 6.59 27.03 -11.68
N ASN A 293 6.43 28.02 -12.56
CA ASN A 293 5.40 29.05 -12.44
C ASN A 293 3.98 28.51 -12.69
N LEU A 294 3.82 27.65 -13.71
CA LEU A 294 2.52 27.10 -14.12
C LEU A 294 2.22 25.74 -13.46
N CYS A 295 3.23 25.07 -12.90
CA CYS A 295 3.09 23.73 -12.33
C CYS A 295 1.97 23.64 -11.27
N ASN A 296 1.88 24.60 -10.35
CA ASN A 296 0.82 24.59 -9.33
C ASN A 296 -0.59 24.70 -9.92
N GLN A 297 -0.77 25.56 -10.94
CA GLN A 297 -2.05 25.74 -11.61
C GLN A 297 -2.44 24.47 -12.37
N LYS A 298 -1.50 23.91 -13.15
CA LYS A 298 -1.76 22.67 -13.90
C LYS A 298 -2.09 21.49 -13.01
N VAL A 299 -1.39 21.32 -11.89
CA VAL A 299 -1.72 20.25 -10.93
C VAL A 299 -3.13 20.45 -10.36
N ALA A 300 -3.51 21.69 -10.00
CA ALA A 300 -4.87 21.96 -9.54
C ALA A 300 -5.92 21.63 -10.61
N ASP A 301 -5.68 22.01 -11.87
CA ASP A 301 -6.58 21.72 -12.98
C ASP A 301 -6.70 20.21 -13.24
N ILE A 302 -5.60 19.45 -13.19
CA ILE A 302 -5.59 17.99 -13.37
C ILE A 302 -6.35 17.30 -12.24
N VAL A 303 -6.07 17.67 -10.98
CA VAL A 303 -6.72 17.08 -9.81
C VAL A 303 -8.22 17.39 -9.81
N GLU A 304 -8.61 18.61 -10.18
CA GLU A 304 -10.02 19.00 -10.25
C GLU A 304 -10.75 18.27 -11.39
N LYS A 305 -10.13 18.14 -12.57
CA LYS A 305 -10.68 17.35 -13.69
C LYS A 305 -10.88 15.89 -13.29
N ASP A 306 -9.89 15.27 -12.65
CA ASP A 306 -10.01 13.89 -12.15
C ASP A 306 -11.11 13.76 -11.08
N ARG A 307 -11.22 14.73 -10.17
CA ARG A 307 -12.26 14.78 -9.15
C ARG A 307 -13.66 14.85 -9.78
N VAL A 308 -13.87 15.74 -10.74
CA VAL A 308 -15.15 15.89 -11.46
C VAL A 308 -15.48 14.62 -12.24
N TYR A 309 -14.50 14.07 -12.94
CA TYR A 309 -14.65 12.81 -13.69
C TYR A 309 -15.06 11.64 -12.79
N ARG A 310 -14.46 11.51 -11.60
CA ARG A 310 -14.85 10.50 -10.61
C ARG A 310 -16.24 10.75 -10.04
N ALA A 311 -16.58 12.01 -9.74
CA ALA A 311 -17.90 12.38 -9.21
C ALA A 311 -19.03 12.05 -10.19
N GLN A 312 -18.84 12.34 -11.49
CA GLN A 312 -19.81 12.01 -12.54
C GLN A 312 -20.08 10.51 -12.68
N ARG A 313 -19.15 9.66 -12.22
CA ARG A 313 -19.26 8.20 -12.26
C ARG A 313 -19.57 7.57 -10.91
N GLY A 314 -20.08 8.37 -9.98
CA GLY A 314 -20.48 7.91 -8.65
C GLY A 314 -19.32 7.58 -7.71
N GLY A 315 -18.08 7.89 -8.07
CA GLY A 315 -16.92 7.67 -7.21
C GLY A 315 -16.72 8.77 -6.17
N ASN A 316 -16.22 8.39 -5.00
CA ASN A 316 -15.97 9.30 -3.88
C ASN A 316 -15.04 10.46 -4.28
N ALA A 317 -15.55 11.68 -4.16
CA ALA A 317 -14.91 12.91 -4.60
C ALA A 317 -15.00 13.98 -3.50
N SER A 318 -14.29 13.75 -2.38
CA SER A 318 -14.25 14.67 -1.25
C SER A 318 -13.80 16.06 -1.68
N GLN A 319 -14.62 17.08 -1.40
CA GLN A 319 -14.22 18.47 -1.60
C GLN A 319 -13.09 18.80 -0.62
N ILE A 320 -11.98 19.35 -1.12
CA ILE A 320 -10.96 19.92 -0.26
C ILE A 320 -11.56 21.20 0.34
N SER A 321 -11.99 21.12 1.61
CA SER A 321 -12.34 22.31 2.38
C SER A 321 -11.09 23.16 2.56
N VAL A 322 -10.97 24.21 1.74
CA VAL A 322 -10.06 25.30 2.03
C VAL A 322 -10.65 26.01 3.25
N ARG A 323 -10.02 25.85 4.43
CA ARG A 323 -10.37 26.68 5.59
C ARG A 323 -10.24 28.14 5.15
N PRO A 324 -11.28 28.97 5.27
CA PRO A 324 -11.16 30.38 4.94
C PRO A 324 -10.08 30.98 5.84
N SER A 325 -8.97 31.43 5.25
CA SER A 325 -8.07 32.35 5.91
C SER A 325 -8.90 33.58 6.25
N LYS A 326 -8.96 33.92 7.55
CA LYS A 326 -9.67 35.09 8.09
C LYS A 326 -9.32 36.35 7.29
N PHE A 327 -10.15 36.69 6.31
CA PHE A 327 -10.26 38.04 5.79
C PHE A 327 -11.55 38.60 6.37
N SER A 328 -11.37 39.38 7.43
CA SER A 328 -12.38 40.34 7.87
C SER A 328 -12.50 41.39 6.78
N ARG A 329 -13.67 41.50 6.16
CA ARG A 329 -14.24 42.75 5.67
C ARG A 329 -15.74 42.54 5.47
N THR A 330 -16.48 43.25 6.31
CA THR A 330 -17.88 43.62 6.19
C THR A 330 -18.22 44.03 4.76
N LEU A 331 -19.34 43.56 4.21
CA LEU A 331 -20.32 44.41 3.54
C LEU A 331 -21.59 43.61 3.27
N ASP A 332 -22.68 44.07 3.88
CA ASP A 332 -24.05 43.83 3.47
C ASP A 332 -24.26 44.33 2.03
N ASP A 333 -24.72 43.48 1.11
CA ASP A 333 -25.85 43.76 0.22
C ASP A 333 -26.26 42.52 -0.61
N LEU A 334 -27.58 42.35 -0.75
CA LEU A 334 -28.32 41.30 -1.47
C LEU A 334 -28.18 41.44 -3.03
N PRO A 335 -28.78 40.60 -3.92
CA PRO A 335 -29.74 39.51 -3.70
C PRO A 335 -29.48 38.18 -4.47
N ILE A 336 -30.22 37.17 -3.99
CA ILE A 336 -30.52 35.87 -4.61
C ILE A 336 -30.83 35.98 -6.11
N LYS A 337 -30.14 35.19 -6.95
CA LYS A 337 -30.61 34.78 -8.28
C LYS A 337 -30.53 33.26 -8.42
N GLN A 338 -31.64 32.70 -8.88
CA GLN A 338 -31.90 31.27 -9.13
C GLN A 338 -30.91 30.65 -10.13
N PRO A 339 -30.71 29.32 -10.09
CA PRO A 339 -29.86 28.63 -11.07
C PRO A 339 -30.59 28.56 -12.42
N MET A 340 -29.97 29.10 -13.46
CA MET A 340 -30.37 28.85 -14.86
C MET A 340 -29.87 27.46 -15.27
N GLU A 341 -30.81 26.61 -15.67
CA GLU A 341 -30.57 25.39 -16.44
C GLU A 341 -29.82 25.73 -17.73
N LEU A 342 -28.71 25.03 -17.98
CA LEU A 342 -28.02 25.04 -19.26
C LEU A 342 -28.06 23.61 -19.80
N GLU A 343 -28.89 23.45 -20.82
CA GLU A 343 -29.08 22.23 -21.61
C GLU A 343 -27.77 21.83 -22.29
N VAL A 344 -27.45 20.53 -22.19
CA VAL A 344 -26.31 19.88 -22.82
C VAL A 344 -26.71 19.51 -24.26
N PRO A 345 -25.94 19.89 -25.30
CA PRO A 345 -26.09 19.27 -26.61
C PRO A 345 -25.36 17.93 -26.61
N ASN A 346 -26.12 16.86 -26.86
CA ASN A 346 -25.62 15.53 -27.17
C ASN A 346 -24.74 15.56 -28.42
N LEU A 347 -23.53 15.02 -28.33
CA LEU A 347 -22.79 14.49 -29.48
C LEU A 347 -22.28 13.11 -29.11
N ASP A 348 -23.01 12.12 -29.62
CA ASP A 348 -22.67 10.73 -29.65
C ASP A 348 -21.63 10.43 -30.75
N GLU A 349 -20.91 9.33 -30.52
CA GLU A 349 -20.14 8.50 -31.46
C GLU A 349 -18.77 9.02 -31.97
N ASN A 350 -17.70 8.36 -31.52
CA ASN A 350 -17.16 7.21 -32.27
C ASN A 350 -16.16 6.39 -31.45
N LYS A 351 -16.38 5.08 -31.44
CA LYS A 351 -15.42 4.04 -31.05
C LYS A 351 -14.33 4.00 -32.12
N ASP A 352 -13.07 3.93 -31.70
CA ASP A 352 -12.11 3.07 -32.38
C ASP A 352 -11.07 2.53 -31.40
N SER A 353 -10.80 1.25 -31.62
CA SER A 353 -9.97 0.34 -30.87
C SER A 353 -8.48 0.62 -31.06
N SER A 354 -7.75 0.80 -29.97
CA SER A 354 -6.35 0.41 -29.88
C SER A 354 -6.03 -0.02 -28.45
N SER A 355 -5.76 -1.31 -28.32
CA SER A 355 -5.32 -2.01 -27.11
C SER A 355 -4.12 -1.35 -26.44
N SER A 356 -4.36 -0.69 -25.31
CA SER A 356 -3.33 -0.39 -24.31
C SER A 356 -3.77 -1.03 -23.00
N SER A 357 -3.12 -2.12 -22.62
CA SER A 357 -3.28 -2.83 -21.36
C SER A 357 -2.85 -1.94 -20.19
N ALA A 358 -3.75 -1.03 -19.80
CA ALA A 358 -3.74 -0.44 -18.48
C ALA A 358 -4.11 -1.55 -17.49
N LEU A 359 -3.26 -1.78 -16.50
CA LEU A 359 -3.46 -2.76 -15.42
C LEU A 359 -4.87 -2.61 -14.84
N ASP A 360 -5.70 -3.60 -15.15
CA ASP A 360 -7.08 -3.69 -14.74
C ASP A 360 -7.11 -4.06 -13.25
N ASP A 361 -7.24 -3.03 -12.40
CA ASP A 361 -7.29 -3.13 -10.92
C ASP A 361 -8.70 -3.58 -10.47
N SER A 362 -9.19 -4.65 -11.12
CA SER A 362 -10.60 -4.97 -11.39
C SER A 362 -11.03 -6.34 -10.86
N THR A 363 -10.49 -6.81 -9.74
CA THR A 363 -10.79 -8.17 -9.25
C THR A 363 -11.47 -8.21 -7.88
N ILE A 364 -12.59 -8.94 -7.83
CA ILE A 364 -13.23 -9.41 -6.60
C ILE A 364 -12.50 -10.67 -6.17
N PHE A 365 -12.04 -10.73 -4.93
CA PHE A 365 -11.26 -11.85 -4.40
C PHE A 365 -12.16 -12.82 -3.65
N TRP A 366 -12.44 -13.98 -4.26
CA TRP A 366 -13.11 -15.09 -3.59
C TRP A 366 -12.15 -15.81 -2.65
N LEU A 367 -12.61 -16.06 -1.41
CA LEU A 367 -11.80 -16.66 -0.37
C LEU A 367 -11.99 -18.17 -0.35
N ASP A 368 -11.20 -18.90 -1.14
CA ASP A 368 -11.26 -20.36 -1.20
C ASP A 368 -12.69 -20.90 -1.42
N LEU A 369 -13.05 -22.02 -0.78
CA LEU A 369 -14.39 -22.61 -0.75
C LEU A 369 -15.38 -21.92 0.22
N THR A 370 -15.08 -20.73 0.76
CA THR A 370 -15.89 -20.12 1.84
C THR A 370 -17.20 -19.47 1.37
N ASN A 371 -17.50 -19.45 0.06
CA ASN A 371 -18.60 -18.67 -0.54
C ASN A 371 -18.58 -17.17 -0.18
N VAL A 372 -17.46 -16.65 0.33
CA VAL A 372 -17.27 -15.23 0.68
C VAL A 372 -16.25 -14.60 -0.26
N ALA A 373 -16.52 -13.37 -0.70
CA ALA A 373 -15.62 -12.57 -1.51
C ALA A 373 -15.42 -11.16 -0.94
N VAL A 374 -14.28 -10.54 -1.22
CA VAL A 374 -13.98 -9.13 -0.87
C VAL A 374 -13.61 -8.33 -2.12
N GLY A 375 -14.02 -7.06 -2.17
CA GLY A 375 -13.69 -6.20 -3.32
C GLY A 375 -14.03 -4.72 -3.14
N ALA A 376 -13.78 -3.94 -4.19
CA ALA A 376 -14.15 -2.52 -4.24
C ALA A 376 -15.63 -2.34 -4.65
N THR A 377 -16.32 -1.36 -4.06
CA THR A 377 -17.76 -1.11 -4.31
C THR A 377 -18.09 -0.93 -5.81
N ARG A 378 -17.20 -0.30 -6.57
CA ARG A 378 -17.34 -0.10 -8.03
C ARG A 378 -17.49 -1.41 -8.82
N LEU A 379 -16.83 -2.47 -8.39
CA LEU A 379 -16.83 -3.78 -9.07
C LEU A 379 -18.07 -4.61 -8.71
N ALA A 380 -18.71 -4.28 -7.58
CA ALA A 380 -19.93 -4.95 -7.15
C ALA A 380 -21.16 -4.61 -8.01
N MET A 381 -21.05 -3.59 -8.88
CA MET A 381 -22.13 -3.14 -9.78
C MET A 381 -22.36 -4.08 -10.98
N GLU A 382 -21.40 -4.93 -11.30
CA GLU A 382 -21.41 -5.82 -12.48
C GLU A 382 -21.79 -7.27 -12.15
N ILE A 383 -22.12 -7.55 -10.88
CA ILE A 383 -22.32 -8.92 -10.38
C ILE A 383 -23.79 -9.37 -10.53
N SER A 384 -23.99 -10.66 -10.79
CA SER A 384 -25.28 -11.35 -10.90
C SER A 384 -26.20 -11.16 -9.67
N CYS A 385 -27.50 -10.99 -9.91
CA CYS A 385 -28.57 -10.79 -8.91
C CYS A 385 -28.77 -11.95 -7.90
N SER A 386 -28.06 -13.08 -8.07
CA SER A 386 -28.19 -14.26 -7.21
C SER A 386 -27.30 -14.20 -5.96
N ASP A 387 -26.35 -13.26 -5.90
CA ASP A 387 -25.41 -13.13 -4.79
C ASP A 387 -25.88 -12.09 -3.76
N SER A 388 -25.52 -12.30 -2.49
CA SER A 388 -25.78 -11.36 -1.41
C SER A 388 -24.65 -10.34 -1.30
N LEU A 389 -24.99 -9.06 -1.19
CA LEU A 389 -24.04 -7.96 -1.22
C LEU A 389 -24.09 -7.15 0.07
N LEU A 390 -22.93 -7.08 0.75
CA LEU A 390 -22.69 -6.28 1.94
C LEU A 390 -21.77 -5.10 1.59
N CYS A 391 -22.35 -3.90 1.44
CA CYS A 391 -21.60 -2.69 1.13
C CYS A 391 -21.23 -1.94 2.43
N CYS A 392 -19.95 -1.86 2.72
CA CYS A 392 -19.35 -1.21 3.89
C CYS A 392 -18.61 0.07 3.47
N GLY A 393 -19.35 1.14 3.17
CA GLY A 393 -18.78 2.39 2.67
C GLY A 393 -19.78 3.53 2.58
N GLY A 394 -19.32 4.70 2.14
CA GLY A 394 -20.17 5.90 2.04
C GLY A 394 -21.13 5.87 0.84
N GLU A 395 -20.81 5.09 -0.19
CA GLU A 395 -21.60 5.00 -1.42
C GLU A 395 -22.69 3.92 -1.30
N SER A 396 -23.95 4.32 -1.49
CA SER A 396 -25.08 3.40 -1.63
C SER A 396 -25.21 2.98 -3.09
N LEU A 397 -25.55 1.71 -3.33
CA LEU A 397 -25.73 1.18 -4.68
C LEU A 397 -27.22 1.25 -5.05
N SER A 398 -27.55 2.11 -6.02
CA SER A 398 -28.92 2.38 -6.45
C SER A 398 -29.62 1.17 -7.09
N ARG A 399 -28.89 0.19 -7.64
CA ARG A 399 -29.46 -1.01 -8.28
C ARG A 399 -30.05 -2.05 -7.32
N CYS A 400 -29.67 -2.04 -6.04
CA CYS A 400 -29.98 -3.13 -5.10
C CYS A 400 -31.02 -2.73 -4.03
N LEU A 401 -31.68 -1.58 -4.20
CA LEU A 401 -32.61 -1.00 -3.22
C LEU A 401 -33.92 -1.81 -3.03
N GLU A 402 -34.18 -2.81 -3.87
CA GLU A 402 -35.48 -3.51 -3.90
C GLU A 402 -35.49 -4.86 -3.15
N ASN A 403 -34.34 -5.42 -2.75
CA ASN A 403 -34.28 -6.70 -2.02
C ASN A 403 -33.42 -6.61 -0.75
N THR A 404 -34.07 -6.35 0.38
CA THR A 404 -33.44 -6.25 1.71
C THR A 404 -32.84 -7.56 2.21
N GLU A 405 -33.20 -8.71 1.64
CA GLU A 405 -32.57 -10.00 1.96
C GLU A 405 -31.25 -10.22 1.23
N ALA A 406 -31.09 -9.61 0.05
CA ALA A 406 -29.90 -9.77 -0.80
C ALA A 406 -28.91 -8.59 -0.68
N TYR A 407 -29.31 -7.45 -0.11
CA TYR A 407 -28.47 -6.27 -0.02
C TYR A 407 -28.51 -5.61 1.36
N LEU A 408 -27.33 -5.35 1.93
CA LEU A 408 -27.16 -4.53 3.13
C LEU A 408 -26.11 -3.44 2.91
N HIS A 409 -26.51 -2.19 3.16
CA HIS A 409 -25.62 -1.03 3.17
C HIS A 409 -25.32 -0.58 4.59
N LEU A 410 -24.04 -0.58 4.96
CA LEU A 410 -23.53 -0.08 6.23
C LEU A 410 -22.62 1.12 5.97
N GLN A 411 -23.01 2.29 6.47
CA GLN A 411 -22.22 3.52 6.38
C GLN A 411 -21.07 3.50 7.40
N ILE A 412 -20.05 2.71 7.08
CA ILE A 412 -18.85 2.57 7.90
C ILE A 412 -17.80 3.56 7.41
N VAL A 413 -17.26 4.35 8.33
CA VAL A 413 -16.15 5.27 8.06
C VAL A 413 -14.85 4.76 8.68
N SER A 414 -13.71 5.19 8.13
CA SER A 414 -12.40 4.82 8.67
C SER A 414 -12.24 5.23 10.13
N SER A 415 -11.50 4.42 10.90
CA SER A 415 -11.13 4.72 12.30
C SER A 415 -10.45 6.08 12.53
N LYS A 416 -9.94 6.72 11.46
CA LYS A 416 -9.43 8.10 11.50
C LYS A 416 -10.54 9.13 11.74
N PHE A 417 -11.75 8.90 11.23
CA PHE A 417 -12.91 9.79 11.35
C PHE A 417 -13.78 9.42 12.55
N ASP A 418 -14.06 8.13 12.74
CA ASP A 418 -14.79 7.62 13.90
C ASP A 418 -14.17 6.30 14.39
N ARG A 419 -13.65 6.33 15.62
CA ARG A 419 -12.94 5.21 16.25
C ARG A 419 -13.84 4.02 16.62
N PHE A 420 -15.16 4.16 16.49
CA PHE A 420 -16.13 3.12 16.85
C PHE A 420 -17.14 2.81 15.72
N SER A 421 -17.02 3.45 14.54
CA SER A 421 -17.98 3.27 13.44
C SER A 421 -18.06 1.81 12.99
N LEU A 422 -16.92 1.14 12.78
CA LEU A 422 -16.88 -0.28 12.43
C LEU A 422 -17.48 -1.13 13.55
N PHE A 423 -17.05 -0.89 14.80
CA PHE A 423 -17.53 -1.64 15.97
C PHE A 423 -19.06 -1.64 16.10
N ARG A 424 -19.72 -0.48 15.92
CA ARG A 424 -21.18 -0.37 16.03
C ARG A 424 -21.94 -1.08 14.89
N ASN A 425 -21.29 -1.27 13.74
CA ASN A 425 -21.91 -1.88 12.56
C ASN A 425 -21.65 -3.38 12.42
N LEU A 426 -20.68 -3.94 13.16
CA LEU A 426 -20.35 -5.38 13.11
C LEU A 426 -21.53 -6.33 13.42
N PRO A 427 -22.42 -6.07 14.41
CA PRO A 427 -23.58 -6.94 14.64
C PRO A 427 -24.45 -7.12 13.40
N TYR A 428 -24.80 -6.01 12.73
CA TYR A 428 -25.64 -6.03 11.53
C TYR A 428 -24.96 -6.76 10.36
N ALA A 429 -23.66 -6.57 10.20
CA ALA A 429 -22.87 -7.29 9.20
C ALA A 429 -22.87 -8.80 9.46
N LEU A 430 -22.69 -9.22 10.71
CA LEU A 430 -22.68 -10.63 11.09
C LEU A 430 -24.04 -11.29 10.95
N ASP A 431 -25.13 -10.63 11.34
CA ASP A 431 -26.47 -11.16 11.22
C ASP A 431 -26.89 -11.34 9.76
N PHE A 432 -26.56 -10.36 8.90
CA PHE A 432 -26.78 -10.46 7.46
C PHE A 432 -25.96 -11.58 6.81
N ALA A 433 -24.68 -11.69 7.18
CA ALA A 433 -23.81 -12.76 6.69
C ALA A 433 -24.33 -14.14 7.13
N ARG A 434 -24.73 -14.28 8.39
CA ARG A 434 -25.29 -15.51 8.94
C ARG A 434 -26.56 -15.94 8.21
N LEU A 435 -27.49 -15.01 7.96
CA LEU A 435 -28.74 -15.29 7.25
C LEU A 435 -28.47 -15.85 5.84
N ASN A 436 -27.60 -15.18 5.08
CA ASN A 436 -27.34 -15.55 3.68
C ASN A 436 -26.47 -16.82 3.55
N LEU A 437 -25.45 -16.99 4.41
CA LEU A 437 -24.59 -18.17 4.39
C LEU A 437 -25.33 -19.45 4.85
N ARG A 438 -26.28 -19.35 5.80
CA ARG A 438 -27.17 -20.48 6.15
C ARG A 438 -28.03 -20.96 4.98
N GLN A 439 -28.37 -20.05 4.07
CA GLN A 439 -29.12 -20.36 2.84
C GLN A 439 -28.21 -20.88 1.71
N GLY A 440 -26.90 -21.01 1.94
CA GLY A 440 -25.92 -21.43 0.93
C GLY A 440 -25.64 -20.38 -0.15
N LYS A 441 -26.09 -19.13 0.05
CA LYS A 441 -25.84 -18.04 -0.89
C LYS A 441 -24.38 -17.60 -0.83
N ARG A 442 -23.88 -17.05 -1.95
CA ARG A 442 -22.58 -16.41 -1.98
C ARG A 442 -22.67 -14.98 -1.43
N LEU A 443 -21.68 -14.57 -0.64
CA LEU A 443 -21.64 -13.28 0.03
C LEU A 443 -20.44 -12.46 -0.46
N ILE A 444 -20.70 -11.26 -0.98
CA ILE A 444 -19.67 -10.30 -1.40
C ILE A 444 -19.66 -9.14 -0.43
N ILE A 445 -18.47 -8.81 0.08
CA ILE A 445 -18.25 -7.73 1.03
C ILE A 445 -17.41 -6.66 0.34
N CYS A 446 -17.96 -5.46 0.16
CA CYS A 446 -17.26 -4.40 -0.53
C CYS A 446 -17.09 -3.14 0.31
N CYS A 447 -16.04 -2.38 0.06
CA CYS A 447 -15.86 -1.01 0.54
C CYS A 447 -15.27 -0.15 -0.58
N ASN A 448 -15.09 1.15 -0.35
CA ASN A 448 -14.63 2.08 -1.39
C ASN A 448 -13.39 1.60 -2.16
N ASP A 449 -12.37 1.09 -1.48
CA ASP A 449 -11.12 0.61 -2.07
C ASP A 449 -10.97 -0.92 -2.08
N GLY A 450 -11.78 -1.65 -1.31
CA GLY A 450 -11.65 -3.09 -1.10
C GLY A 450 -10.46 -3.52 -0.23
N GLN A 451 -9.77 -2.59 0.46
CA GLN A 451 -8.48 -2.87 1.10
C GLN A 451 -8.52 -2.82 2.63
N ASP A 452 -9.39 -2.01 3.24
CA ASP A 452 -9.41 -1.81 4.70
C ASP A 452 -10.70 -2.33 5.36
N ILE A 453 -11.81 -1.62 5.16
CA ILE A 453 -13.07 -1.88 5.90
C ILE A 453 -13.67 -3.22 5.51
N SER A 454 -13.78 -3.53 4.22
CA SER A 454 -14.31 -4.81 3.74
C SER A 454 -13.50 -5.98 4.27
N ILE A 455 -12.16 -5.85 4.31
CA ILE A 455 -11.25 -6.86 4.87
C ILE A 455 -11.52 -7.05 6.37
N CYS A 456 -11.71 -5.98 7.13
CA CYS A 456 -12.03 -6.08 8.56
C CYS A 456 -13.41 -6.68 8.84
N VAL A 457 -14.42 -6.37 8.04
CA VAL A 457 -15.76 -6.97 8.15
C VAL A 457 -15.72 -8.44 7.77
N CYS A 458 -15.03 -8.78 6.67
CA CYS A 458 -14.78 -10.16 6.26
C CYS A 458 -14.04 -10.96 7.35
N LEU A 459 -13.02 -10.35 7.97
CA LEU A 459 -12.29 -10.95 9.08
C LEU A 459 -13.21 -11.27 10.27
N ALA A 460 -14.12 -10.36 10.64
CA ALA A 460 -15.10 -10.62 11.69
C ALA A 460 -16.03 -11.79 11.32
N ILE A 461 -16.52 -11.83 10.08
CA ILE A 461 -17.40 -12.90 9.57
C ILE A 461 -16.70 -14.26 9.61
N LEU A 462 -15.47 -14.34 9.08
CA LEU A 462 -14.70 -15.60 9.06
C LEU A 462 -14.39 -16.10 10.47
N VAL A 463 -14.04 -15.21 11.40
CA VAL A 463 -13.77 -15.60 12.78
C VAL A 463 -15.05 -16.05 13.50
N SER A 464 -16.18 -15.37 13.27
CA SER A 464 -17.42 -15.64 14.00
C SER A 464 -18.25 -16.80 13.45
N LEU A 465 -18.13 -17.15 12.16
CA LEU A 465 -19.05 -18.09 11.50
C LEU A 465 -18.38 -19.29 10.81
N PHE A 466 -17.03 -19.34 10.80
CA PHE A 466 -16.29 -20.41 10.13
C PHE A 466 -15.31 -21.09 11.08
N ASN A 467 -15.18 -22.41 10.93
CA ASN A 467 -14.18 -23.19 11.63
C ASN A 467 -12.76 -22.95 11.07
N ASP A 468 -11.75 -23.54 11.71
CA ASP A 468 -10.33 -23.36 11.34
C ASP A 468 -9.96 -23.90 9.96
N LYS A 469 -10.83 -24.73 9.38
CA LYS A 469 -10.70 -25.30 8.03
C LYS A 469 -11.41 -24.47 6.97
N GLY A 470 -12.00 -23.33 7.34
CA GLY A 470 -12.73 -22.46 6.41
C GLY A 470 -14.12 -22.99 6.03
N GLN A 471 -14.72 -23.88 6.83
CA GLN A 471 -16.09 -24.35 6.60
C GLN A 471 -17.07 -23.56 7.48
N PHE A 472 -18.20 -23.18 6.89
CA PHE A 472 -19.27 -22.50 7.61
C PHE A 472 -19.86 -23.44 8.68
N ASP A 473 -19.77 -23.04 9.94
CA ASP A 473 -20.24 -23.81 11.09
C ASP A 473 -21.20 -23.04 11.99
N ASP A 474 -21.63 -21.87 11.53
CA ASP A 474 -22.59 -21.00 12.20
C ASP A 474 -22.14 -20.55 13.61
N GLY A 475 -20.82 -20.51 13.82
CA GLY A 475 -20.20 -19.99 15.05
C GLY A 475 -20.04 -21.00 16.18
N LYS A 476 -20.21 -22.30 15.90
CA LYS A 476 -19.91 -23.38 16.85
C LYS A 476 -18.46 -23.32 17.33
N SER A 477 -17.51 -23.30 16.40
CA SER A 477 -16.07 -23.20 16.74
C SER A 477 -15.75 -21.92 17.48
N PHE A 478 -16.38 -20.80 17.12
CA PHE A 478 -16.17 -19.52 17.80
C PHE A 478 -16.61 -19.56 19.26
N SER A 479 -17.71 -20.27 19.58
CA SER A 479 -18.20 -20.41 20.96
C SER A 479 -17.28 -21.24 21.86
N GLU A 480 -16.51 -22.15 21.26
CA GLU A 480 -15.57 -23.04 21.97
C GLU A 480 -14.15 -22.45 22.05
N THR A 481 -13.82 -21.48 21.19
CA THR A 481 -12.46 -20.96 21.04
C THR A 481 -12.30 -19.60 21.72
N HIS A 482 -11.30 -19.46 22.60
CA HIS A 482 -10.97 -18.16 23.17
C HIS A 482 -10.29 -17.26 22.11
N MET A 483 -10.85 -16.06 21.91
CA MET A 483 -10.28 -15.11 20.96
C MET A 483 -8.94 -14.56 21.42
N THR A 484 -7.93 -14.76 20.58
CA THR A 484 -6.57 -14.28 20.80
C THR A 484 -6.12 -13.44 19.62
N LYS A 485 -5.10 -12.58 19.86
CA LYS A 485 -4.51 -11.77 18.78
C LYS A 485 -3.84 -12.64 17.72
N SER A 486 -3.30 -13.81 18.10
CA SER A 486 -2.72 -14.78 17.18
C SER A 486 -3.78 -15.38 16.27
N GLU A 487 -4.94 -15.76 16.81
CA GLU A 487 -6.03 -16.32 16.01
C GLU A 487 -6.58 -15.31 15.00
N LEU A 488 -6.82 -14.07 15.44
CA LEU A 488 -7.24 -12.99 14.54
C LEU A 488 -6.22 -12.74 13.42
N ARG A 489 -4.92 -12.82 13.73
CA ARG A 489 -3.84 -12.69 12.73
C ARG A 489 -3.84 -13.86 11.75
N ARG A 490 -4.01 -15.09 12.22
CA ARG A 490 -4.08 -16.30 11.37
C ARG A 490 -5.19 -16.18 10.33
N ARG A 491 -6.38 -15.74 10.75
CA ARG A 491 -7.51 -15.49 9.86
C ARG A 491 -7.25 -14.34 8.88
N LEU A 492 -6.56 -13.29 9.31
CA LEU A 492 -6.15 -12.21 8.41
C LEU A 492 -5.15 -12.69 7.35
N VAL A 493 -4.18 -13.52 7.72
CA VAL A 493 -3.20 -14.10 6.78
C VAL A 493 -3.91 -14.94 5.73
N PHE A 494 -4.92 -15.72 6.12
CA PHE A 494 -5.78 -16.46 5.18
C PHE A 494 -6.46 -15.52 4.18
N ILE A 495 -7.04 -14.40 4.62
CA ILE A 495 -7.64 -13.41 3.69
C ILE A 495 -6.58 -12.85 2.74
N CYS A 496 -5.42 -12.45 3.27
CA CYS A 496 -4.32 -11.87 2.50
C CYS A 496 -3.69 -12.84 1.48
N LYS A 497 -3.88 -14.16 1.66
CA LYS A 497 -3.48 -15.15 0.65
C LYS A 497 -4.23 -14.95 -0.67
N PHE A 498 -5.50 -14.55 -0.61
CA PHE A 498 -6.34 -14.33 -1.78
C PHE A 498 -6.43 -12.84 -2.15
N ALA A 499 -6.72 -11.97 -1.18
CA ALA A 499 -6.80 -10.53 -1.37
C ALA A 499 -5.42 -9.90 -1.14
N VAL A 500 -4.56 -9.92 -2.17
CA VAL A 500 -3.17 -9.43 -2.11
C VAL A 500 -3.07 -7.92 -1.79
N ASN A 501 -4.11 -7.17 -2.13
CA ASN A 501 -4.26 -5.74 -1.86
C ASN A 501 -4.86 -5.46 -0.47
N ALA A 502 -5.08 -6.46 0.39
CA ALA A 502 -5.56 -6.25 1.74
C ALA A 502 -4.57 -5.39 2.55
N ARG A 503 -5.09 -4.29 3.11
CA ARG A 503 -4.36 -3.29 3.89
C ARG A 503 -5.20 -2.80 5.08
N PRO A 504 -5.69 -3.69 5.96
CA PRO A 504 -6.52 -3.28 7.09
C PRO A 504 -5.76 -2.37 8.04
N SER A 505 -6.39 -1.26 8.43
CA SER A 505 -5.80 -0.29 9.34
C SER A 505 -5.74 -0.83 10.76
N ARG A 506 -4.68 -0.47 11.51
CA ARG A 506 -4.52 -0.89 12.91
C ARG A 506 -5.72 -0.50 13.78
N GLY A 507 -6.35 0.65 13.49
CA GLY A 507 -7.53 1.12 14.21
C GLY A 507 -8.76 0.25 13.96
N ASN A 508 -8.99 -0.19 12.71
CA ASN A 508 -10.10 -1.10 12.37
C ASN A 508 -9.85 -2.52 12.91
N LEU A 509 -8.63 -3.05 12.79
CA LEU A 509 -8.26 -4.35 13.38
C LEU A 509 -8.48 -4.37 14.90
N LYS A 510 -8.17 -3.25 15.59
CA LYS A 510 -8.42 -3.14 17.04
C LYS A 510 -9.91 -3.18 17.35
N GLN A 511 -10.76 -2.54 16.54
CA GLN A 511 -12.21 -2.58 16.72
C GLN A 511 -12.76 -4.01 16.54
N VAL A 512 -12.32 -4.72 15.50
CA VAL A 512 -12.70 -6.13 15.26
C VAL A 512 -12.28 -7.00 16.44
N PHE A 513 -11.02 -6.90 16.87
CA PHE A 513 -10.52 -7.65 18.02
C PHE A 513 -11.32 -7.39 19.30
N ASN A 514 -11.61 -6.12 19.60
CA ASN A 514 -12.37 -5.73 20.77
C ASN A 514 -13.82 -6.25 20.72
N TYR A 515 -14.45 -6.22 19.56
CA TYR A 515 -15.80 -6.74 19.35
C TYR A 515 -15.84 -8.26 19.60
N LEU A 516 -14.95 -9.01 18.96
CA LEU A 516 -14.89 -10.47 19.07
C LEU A 516 -14.51 -10.93 20.49
N SER A 517 -13.60 -10.21 21.15
CA SER A 517 -13.20 -10.52 22.53
C SER A 517 -14.29 -10.16 23.55
N GLY A 518 -15.10 -9.14 23.29
CA GLY A 518 -16.23 -8.75 24.15
C GLY A 518 -17.42 -9.69 24.07
N GLY A 519 -17.64 -10.34 22.91
CA GLY A 519 -18.71 -11.31 22.71
C GLY A 519 -18.53 -12.64 23.46
N SER A 520 -17.29 -13.13 23.62
CA SER A 520 -17.03 -14.37 24.37
C SER A 520 -17.34 -14.27 25.88
N ALA A 521 -17.39 -13.06 26.45
CA ALA A 521 -17.71 -12.88 27.87
C ALA A 521 -19.22 -12.92 28.17
N GLY A 522 -20.09 -12.74 27.17
CA GLY A 522 -21.55 -12.62 27.35
C GLY A 522 -22.30 -13.94 27.53
N ASN A 523 -21.69 -15.08 27.20
CA ASN A 523 -22.36 -16.40 27.27
C ASN A 523 -22.00 -17.20 28.54
N ALA A 524 -21.20 -16.65 29.46
CA ALA A 524 -20.82 -17.31 30.70
C ALA A 524 -21.69 -16.94 31.91
N SER A 525 -22.66 -16.02 31.78
CA SER A 525 -23.48 -15.52 32.90
C SER A 525 -24.96 -15.90 32.84
N SER A 526 -25.31 -17.00 32.18
CA SER A 526 -26.64 -17.61 32.30
C SER A 526 -26.54 -19.12 32.50
N LYS A 527 -26.16 -19.52 33.72
CA LYS A 527 -26.54 -20.80 34.32
C LYS A 527 -26.95 -20.56 35.75
#